data_AF-A0A7C8IWK7-F1
#
_entry.id   AF-A0A7C8IWK7-F1
#
_cell.length_a   1.000
_cell.length_b   1.000
_cell.length_c   1.000
_cell.angle_alpha   90.00
_cell.angle_beta   90.00
_cell.angle_gamma   90.00
#
_symmetry.space_group_name_H-M   'P 1'
#
loop_
_entity.id
_entity.type
_entity.pdbx_description
1 polymer ?
#
loop_
_entity_poly.entity_id
_entity_poly.type
_entity_poly.pdbx_seq_one_letter_code
_entity_poly.pdbx_strand_id
1 'polypeptide(L)'
;MISNSIDDCSWLQSQTLEPCQCLQRVVFLLEEIDSEVLDANVKELGPWLSRHKEALRCSEALLVCPLCQAKPEHMTILGLLTDRLIAICGNVVTAYLLTLEGGTSHNIMGHRDIVSVGNFEIDSPHEWSALVRTMLVMQLRGLDTLMTRFKDLLQSIGGEVVRRKADSTQSRILALLEKLDPPQRDPNGTSGIGAQCVLRLAPKNAGHLYFTGRDTKRGAAIIKEAHDAGCTTPLTFVECDLTRLASVKAAADKILSEQTRLDVLIANAGIMNQPPGLTADGYEIQFGTNFLSHALLIKKLLPLMEQTAKLPGSDVRIVQLTSTGFRGAPSGGVRFGDLKTVQNFAVLGGMMRYGQSKLAAVLYARELSRRHPDIISVSVTPGIVGTELVSKQNAFHRTTIWLSAKFTQGSVFSPEQAPASQLWCAFGPRTEIKQGAFYEPVGVLSKITTKYTKDDELAKGLWDWTEVELKKWVD
;
A
#
# COMPACT_ATOMS: atom_id res chain seq x y z
N MET A 1 -5.47 44.91 16.26
CA MET A 1 -5.34 43.73 17.14
C MET A 1 -6.72 43.11 17.31
N ILE A 2 -7.01 42.10 16.49
CA ILE A 2 -8.11 41.15 16.70
C ILE A 2 -7.39 39.80 16.83
N SER A 3 -7.61 39.06 17.91
CA SER A 3 -6.90 37.81 18.19
C SER A 3 -7.31 36.72 17.17
N ASN A 4 -6.31 36.15 16.49
CA ASN A 4 -6.46 35.15 15.43
C ASN A 4 -6.41 33.71 15.99
N SER A 5 -7.24 33.40 16.98
CA SER A 5 -7.39 32.03 17.51
C SER A 5 -8.81 31.54 17.29
N ILE A 6 -8.95 30.42 16.56
CA ILE A 6 -10.23 29.74 16.32
C ILE A 6 -10.85 29.16 17.62
N ASP A 7 -10.05 28.98 18.67
CA ASP A 7 -10.51 28.33 19.91
C ASP A 7 -11.52 29.18 20.71
N ASP A 8 -11.69 30.47 20.37
CA ASP A 8 -12.66 31.39 20.99
C ASP A 8 -13.96 31.57 20.18
N CYS A 9 -14.29 30.66 19.26
CA CYS A 9 -15.49 30.78 18.42
C CYS A 9 -16.81 30.48 19.15
N SER A 10 -17.33 31.46 19.89
CA SER A 10 -18.62 31.44 20.60
C SER A 10 -19.89 31.39 19.72
N TRP A 11 -19.76 31.37 18.38
CA TRP A 11 -20.88 31.50 17.44
C TRP A 11 -21.46 30.16 16.93
N LEU A 12 -20.82 29.02 17.23
CA LEU A 12 -21.42 27.69 17.04
C LEU A 12 -22.65 27.47 17.94
N GLN A 13 -22.91 28.37 18.89
CA GLN A 13 -23.99 28.29 19.88
C GLN A 13 -25.01 29.44 19.81
N SER A 14 -24.86 30.46 18.94
CA SER A 14 -25.81 31.59 18.92
C SER A 14 -26.99 31.33 17.97
N GLN A 15 -28.20 31.27 18.53
CA GLN A 15 -29.48 31.24 17.81
C GLN A 15 -30.08 32.64 17.65
N THR A 16 -29.25 33.68 17.50
CA THR A 16 -29.74 35.06 17.36
C THR A 16 -29.70 35.52 15.90
N LEU A 17 -30.70 36.33 15.53
CA LEU A 17 -31.01 36.91 14.20
C LEU A 17 -29.94 37.90 13.66
N GLU A 18 -28.65 37.68 13.92
CA GLU A 18 -27.59 38.49 13.30
C GLU A 18 -27.23 37.97 11.90
N PRO A 19 -26.87 38.85 10.94
CA PRO A 19 -26.47 38.43 9.60
C PRO A 19 -25.17 37.60 9.63
N CYS A 20 -25.16 36.48 8.87
CA CYS A 20 -24.01 35.57 8.71
C CYS A 20 -22.75 36.36 8.31
N GLN A 21 -21.75 36.46 9.19
CA GLN A 21 -20.48 37.16 8.92
C GLN A 21 -19.43 36.30 8.20
N CYS A 22 -19.71 35.01 7.97
CA CYS A 22 -18.78 34.09 7.31
C CYS A 22 -18.36 34.61 5.92
N LEU A 23 -19.29 35.21 5.17
CA LEU A 23 -19.01 35.75 3.85
C LEU A 23 -18.05 36.94 3.90
N GLN A 24 -18.29 37.87 4.83
CA GLN A 24 -17.47 39.06 4.99
C GLN A 24 -16.03 38.67 5.29
N ARG A 25 -15.82 37.69 6.18
CA ARG A 25 -14.47 37.18 6.49
C ARG A 25 -13.80 36.54 5.27
N VAL A 26 -14.52 35.72 4.50
CA VAL A 26 -13.99 35.09 3.28
C VAL A 26 -13.64 36.13 2.20
N VAL A 27 -14.45 37.19 2.04
CA VAL A 27 -14.18 38.26 1.06
C VAL A 27 -12.99 39.12 1.46
N PHE A 28 -12.85 39.49 2.74
CA PHE A 28 -11.66 40.23 3.20
C PHE A 28 -10.38 39.39 3.05
N LEU A 29 -10.44 38.09 3.37
CA LEU A 29 -9.34 37.16 3.12
C LEU A 29 -8.98 37.10 1.62
N LEU A 30 -9.97 37.14 0.72
CA LEU A 30 -9.73 37.17 -0.73
C LEU A 30 -9.02 38.44 -1.20
N GLU A 31 -9.41 39.60 -0.67
CA GLU A 31 -8.75 40.89 -0.99
C GLU A 31 -7.32 40.94 -0.43
N GLU A 32 -7.11 40.43 0.79
CA GLU A 32 -5.79 40.33 1.42
C GLU A 32 -4.88 39.41 0.59
N ILE A 33 -5.38 38.25 0.14
CA ILE A 33 -4.60 37.33 -0.69
C ILE A 33 -4.31 37.91 -2.09
N ASP A 34 -5.28 38.57 -2.75
CA ASP A 34 -5.05 39.21 -4.05
C ASP A 34 -3.98 40.32 -3.97
N SER A 35 -3.84 41.00 -2.81
CA SER A 35 -2.78 41.98 -2.57
C SER A 35 -1.38 41.36 -2.40
N GLU A 36 -1.30 40.14 -1.88
CA GLU A 36 -0.04 39.41 -1.68
C GLU A 36 0.45 38.66 -2.93
N VAL A 37 -0.45 38.32 -3.87
CA VAL A 37 -0.15 37.59 -5.13
C VAL A 37 0.83 38.35 -6.03
N LEU A 38 0.97 39.66 -5.86
CA LEU A 38 1.86 40.51 -6.66
C LEU A 38 3.28 40.66 -6.10
N ASP A 39 3.52 40.26 -4.84
CA ASP A 39 4.76 40.59 -4.11
C ASP A 39 5.51 39.36 -3.59
N ALA A 40 5.31 38.18 -4.19
CA ALA A 40 5.86 36.90 -3.73
C ALA A 40 7.41 36.86 -3.69
N ASN A 41 7.96 37.43 -2.63
CA ASN A 41 9.35 37.37 -2.24
C ASN A 41 9.57 36.08 -1.44
N VAL A 42 10.57 35.29 -1.82
CA VAL A 42 10.85 33.93 -1.32
C VAL A 42 11.01 33.87 0.21
N LYS A 43 11.30 35.01 0.86
CA LYS A 43 11.61 35.09 2.29
C LYS A 43 10.41 35.00 3.25
N GLU A 44 9.17 35.04 2.79
CA GLU A 44 7.98 35.05 3.68
C GLU A 44 7.05 33.82 3.56
N LEU A 45 7.54 32.72 2.97
CA LEU A 45 6.72 31.55 2.64
C LEU A 45 6.02 30.89 3.86
N GLY A 46 6.65 30.87 5.04
CA GLY A 46 6.08 30.24 6.26
C GLY A 46 4.83 30.95 6.81
N PRO A 47 4.92 32.24 7.19
CA PRO A 47 3.76 33.04 7.59
C PRO A 47 2.66 33.06 6.53
N TRP A 48 3.06 33.12 5.25
CA TRP A 48 2.16 33.08 4.10
C TRP A 48 1.35 31.76 4.04
N LEU A 49 2.00 30.60 4.18
CA LEU A 49 1.32 29.28 4.20
C LEU A 49 0.34 29.12 5.38
N SER A 50 0.66 29.69 6.55
CA SER A 50 -0.21 29.66 7.72
C SER A 50 -1.50 30.46 7.51
N ARG A 51 -1.43 31.62 6.85
CA ARG A 51 -2.61 32.45 6.50
C ARG A 51 -3.54 31.74 5.51
N HIS A 52 -2.99 31.01 4.54
CA HIS A 52 -3.79 30.24 3.57
C HIS A 52 -4.53 29.06 4.20
N LYS A 53 -3.95 28.43 5.23
CA LYS A 53 -4.63 27.41 6.03
C LYS A 53 -5.84 27.96 6.77
N GLU A 54 -5.77 29.20 7.24
CA GLU A 54 -6.88 29.88 7.91
C GLU A 54 -7.99 30.27 6.93
N ALA A 55 -7.62 30.75 5.72
CA ALA A 55 -8.59 31.01 4.65
C ALA A 55 -9.40 29.76 4.27
N LEU A 56 -8.76 28.58 4.20
CA LEU A 56 -9.42 27.30 3.96
C LEU A 56 -10.38 26.91 5.09
N ARG A 57 -10.01 27.15 6.36
CA ARG A 57 -10.89 26.89 7.51
C ARG A 57 -12.11 27.82 7.53
N CYS A 58 -11.94 29.10 7.21
CA CYS A 58 -13.06 30.03 7.06
C CYS A 58 -13.98 29.66 5.89
N SER A 59 -13.43 29.12 4.81
CA SER A 59 -14.19 28.60 3.67
C SER A 59 -15.04 27.40 4.09
N GLU A 60 -14.47 26.46 4.86
CA GLU A 60 -15.18 25.29 5.40
C GLU A 60 -16.34 25.71 6.32
N ALA A 61 -16.14 26.73 7.16
CA ALA A 61 -17.19 27.30 8.00
C ALA A 61 -18.35 27.90 7.20
N LEU A 62 -18.08 28.57 6.08
CA LEU A 62 -19.11 29.10 5.17
C LEU A 62 -19.96 27.97 4.56
N LEU A 63 -19.33 26.84 4.26
CA LEU A 63 -19.94 25.68 3.59
C LEU A 63 -20.84 24.86 4.52
N VAL A 64 -20.64 24.91 5.83
CA VAL A 64 -21.47 24.19 6.82
C VAL A 64 -22.45 25.10 7.56
N CYS A 65 -22.40 26.42 7.30
CA CYS A 65 -23.29 27.40 7.92
C CYS A 65 -24.68 27.42 7.26
N PRO A 66 -25.77 27.06 7.97
CA PRO A 66 -27.11 26.94 7.38
C PRO A 66 -27.66 28.26 6.82
N LEU A 67 -27.34 29.40 7.45
CA LEU A 67 -27.74 30.74 6.97
C LEU A 67 -27.04 31.12 5.66
N CYS A 68 -25.80 30.65 5.50
CA CYS A 68 -25.00 30.94 4.34
C CYS A 68 -25.28 29.96 3.17
N GLN A 69 -25.73 28.73 3.46
CA GLN A 69 -26.23 27.77 2.46
C GLN A 69 -27.58 28.16 1.84
N ALA A 70 -28.37 28.99 2.53
CA ALA A 70 -29.68 29.44 2.05
C ALA A 70 -29.60 30.52 0.94
N LYS A 71 -28.40 31.03 0.61
CA LYS A 71 -28.20 32.16 -0.30
C LYS A 71 -27.36 31.77 -1.52
N PRO A 72 -27.92 31.76 -2.74
CA PRO A 72 -27.22 31.38 -3.98
C PRO A 72 -25.97 32.22 -4.29
N GLU A 73 -25.93 33.48 -3.86
CA GLU A 73 -24.83 34.42 -4.07
C GLU A 73 -23.54 33.92 -3.38
N HIS A 74 -23.68 33.27 -2.24
CA HIS A 74 -22.57 32.71 -1.48
C HIS A 74 -21.91 31.52 -2.20
N MET A 75 -22.70 30.77 -2.98
CA MET A 75 -22.18 29.66 -3.79
C MET A 75 -21.34 30.15 -4.98
N THR A 76 -21.68 31.32 -5.53
CA THR A 76 -20.86 31.97 -6.56
C THR A 76 -19.53 32.44 -5.97
N ILE A 77 -19.56 32.97 -4.75
CA ILE A 77 -18.35 33.39 -4.02
C ILE A 77 -17.47 32.19 -3.66
N LEU A 78 -18.05 31.04 -3.29
CA LEU A 78 -17.31 29.78 -3.10
C LEU A 78 -16.65 29.26 -4.40
N GLY A 79 -17.31 29.43 -5.54
CA GLY A 79 -16.71 29.12 -6.85
C GLY A 79 -15.52 30.02 -7.17
N LEU A 80 -15.67 31.34 -6.95
CA LEU A 80 -14.58 32.30 -7.12
C LEU A 80 -13.41 32.04 -6.17
N LEU A 81 -13.71 31.69 -4.92
CA LEU A 81 -12.74 31.30 -3.90
C LEU A 81 -11.93 30.07 -4.32
N THR A 82 -12.60 29.06 -4.89
CA THR A 82 -11.94 27.85 -5.38
C THR A 82 -11.02 28.16 -6.56
N ASP A 83 -11.48 28.96 -7.53
CA ASP A 83 -10.65 29.39 -8.67
C ASP A 83 -9.42 30.20 -8.23
N ARG A 84 -9.58 31.06 -7.20
CA ARG A 84 -8.49 31.86 -6.61
C ARG A 84 -7.48 30.99 -5.88
N LEU A 85 -7.93 30.11 -4.99
CA LEU A 85 -7.08 29.17 -4.26
C LEU A 85 -6.23 28.32 -5.22
N ILE A 86 -6.81 27.89 -6.34
CA ILE A 86 -6.08 27.16 -7.39
C ILE A 86 -4.96 28.02 -8.02
N ALA A 87 -5.25 29.28 -8.36
CA ALA A 87 -4.26 30.19 -8.95
C ALA A 87 -3.10 30.46 -7.99
N ILE A 88 -3.43 30.71 -6.72
CA ILE A 88 -2.47 30.90 -5.63
C ILE A 88 -1.56 29.68 -5.48
N CYS A 89 -2.11 28.46 -5.43
CA CYS A 89 -1.33 27.23 -5.37
C CYS A 89 -0.40 27.06 -6.58
N GLY A 90 -0.84 27.44 -7.78
CA GLY A 90 -0.01 27.44 -8.98
C GLY A 90 1.18 28.39 -8.87
N ASN A 91 0.99 29.56 -8.27
CA ASN A 91 2.03 30.55 -8.07
C ASN A 91 3.05 30.12 -7.01
N VAL A 92 2.62 29.47 -5.92
CA VAL A 92 3.53 28.88 -4.91
C VAL A 92 4.49 27.89 -5.55
N VAL A 93 3.94 26.98 -6.36
CA VAL A 93 4.74 25.97 -7.07
C VAL A 93 5.72 26.65 -8.02
N THR A 94 5.26 27.65 -8.77
CA THR A 94 6.09 28.39 -9.72
C THR A 94 7.21 29.18 -9.03
N ALA A 95 6.90 29.92 -7.97
CA ALA A 95 7.89 30.69 -7.19
C ALA A 95 8.95 29.76 -6.58
N TYR A 96 8.54 28.62 -6.02
CA TYR A 96 9.45 27.62 -5.48
C TYR A 96 10.36 26.99 -6.56
N LEU A 97 9.80 26.63 -7.73
CA LEU A 97 10.58 26.12 -8.86
C LEU A 97 11.57 27.16 -9.39
N LEU A 98 11.15 28.42 -9.51
CA LEU A 98 12.04 29.54 -9.88
C LEU A 98 13.15 29.79 -8.86
N THR A 99 12.91 29.50 -7.57
CA THR A 99 13.94 29.57 -6.53
C THR A 99 15.01 28.49 -6.72
N LEU A 100 14.62 27.31 -7.21
CA LEU A 100 15.52 26.19 -7.51
C LEU A 100 16.28 26.38 -8.83
N GLU A 101 15.66 27.01 -9.83
CA GLU A 101 16.24 27.20 -11.17
C GLU A 101 17.03 28.51 -11.33
N GLY A 102 16.76 29.54 -10.50
CA GLY A 102 17.38 30.87 -10.58
C GLY A 102 18.50 31.15 -9.56
N GLY A 103 18.82 30.21 -8.67
CA GLY A 103 19.94 30.35 -7.74
C GLY A 103 21.27 30.07 -8.42
N THR A 104 22.01 31.11 -8.82
CA THR A 104 23.41 30.97 -9.23
C THR A 104 24.18 30.21 -8.15
N SER A 105 25.08 29.34 -8.62
CA SER A 105 25.79 28.30 -7.88
C SER A 105 26.72 28.77 -6.75
N HIS A 106 26.57 29.96 -6.18
CA HIS A 106 27.38 30.47 -5.07
C HIS A 106 26.47 31.02 -3.95
N ASN A 107 26.56 30.41 -2.77
CA ASN A 107 25.91 30.75 -1.48
C ASN A 107 24.53 30.17 -1.14
N ILE A 108 24.38 28.84 -1.14
CA ILE A 108 23.45 28.16 -0.20
C ILE A 108 24.21 27.13 0.66
N MET A 109 25.45 27.46 1.03
CA MET A 109 26.24 26.71 2.03
C MET A 109 26.30 27.42 3.39
N GLY A 110 25.42 28.39 3.65
CA GLY A 110 25.50 29.19 4.87
C GLY A 110 24.16 29.78 5.27
N HIS A 111 23.24 28.93 5.72
CA HIS A 111 22.36 29.11 6.88
C HIS A 111 21.40 27.92 6.92
N ARG A 112 21.58 27.05 7.93
CA ARG A 112 20.63 26.01 8.31
C ARG A 112 19.44 26.69 8.97
N ASP A 113 18.57 27.30 8.19
CA ASP A 113 17.31 27.77 8.75
C ASP A 113 16.34 26.58 8.70
N ILE A 114 16.32 25.83 9.80
CA ILE A 114 15.28 24.86 10.12
C ILE A 114 13.98 25.65 10.14
N VAL A 115 13.14 25.45 9.14
CA VAL A 115 11.81 26.05 9.13
C VAL A 115 10.86 25.04 9.78
N SER A 116 10.06 25.49 10.75
CA SER A 116 9.12 24.65 11.49
C SER A 116 7.72 24.78 10.87
N VAL A 117 7.10 23.66 10.48
CA VAL A 117 5.69 23.62 10.07
C VAL A 117 4.88 22.88 11.12
N GLY A 118 4.25 23.62 12.04
CA GLY A 118 3.62 23.00 13.20
C GLY A 118 4.69 22.36 14.10
N ASN A 119 4.57 21.06 14.39
CA ASN A 119 5.51 20.31 15.23
C ASN A 119 6.65 19.62 14.45
N PHE A 120 6.80 19.92 13.15
CA PHE A 120 7.78 19.28 12.29
C PHE A 120 8.90 20.26 11.96
N GLU A 121 10.12 19.90 12.37
CA GLU A 121 11.37 20.54 11.94
C GLU A 121 11.82 19.88 10.64
N ILE A 122 12.13 20.68 9.63
CA ILE A 122 12.48 20.20 8.30
C ILE A 122 13.79 20.88 7.89
N ASP A 123 14.84 20.07 7.77
CA ASP A 123 16.22 20.56 7.61
C ASP A 123 16.74 20.43 6.17
N SER A 124 15.98 19.80 5.27
CA SER A 124 16.38 19.60 3.88
C SER A 124 15.36 20.12 2.85
N PRO A 125 15.82 20.73 1.73
CA PRO A 125 14.95 21.20 0.65
C PRO A 125 14.05 20.11 0.02
N HIS A 126 14.50 18.85 0.03
CA HIS A 126 13.74 17.72 -0.51
C HIS A 126 12.59 17.30 0.39
N GLU A 127 12.77 17.32 1.71
CA GLU A 127 11.69 17.06 2.68
C GLU A 127 10.66 18.18 2.67
N TRP A 128 11.09 19.43 2.46
CA TRP A 128 10.21 20.58 2.22
C TRP A 128 9.33 20.39 0.99
N SER A 129 9.94 20.02 -0.14
CA SER A 129 9.22 19.73 -1.38
C SER A 129 8.19 18.61 -1.18
N ALA A 130 8.59 17.53 -0.50
CA ALA A 130 7.73 16.39 -0.24
C ALA A 130 6.56 16.72 0.71
N LEU A 131 6.80 17.48 1.78
CA LEU A 131 5.76 17.88 2.72
C LEU A 131 4.75 18.84 2.07
N VAL A 132 5.24 19.88 1.38
CA VAL A 132 4.37 20.86 0.70
C VAL A 132 3.53 20.17 -0.37
N ARG A 133 4.14 19.28 -1.16
CA ARG A 133 3.43 18.46 -2.15
C ARG A 133 2.36 17.59 -1.50
N THR A 134 2.67 16.97 -0.36
CA THR A 134 1.72 16.13 0.39
C THR A 134 0.55 16.96 0.91
N MET A 135 0.82 18.13 1.50
CA MET A 135 -0.20 19.06 1.98
C MET A 135 -1.12 19.55 0.84
N LEU A 136 -0.54 19.86 -0.32
CA LEU A 136 -1.27 20.28 -1.51
C LEU A 136 -2.18 19.18 -2.05
N VAL A 137 -1.70 17.93 -2.10
CA VAL A 137 -2.51 16.77 -2.53
C VAL A 137 -3.68 16.54 -1.57
N MET A 138 -3.45 16.67 -0.26
CA MET A 138 -4.52 16.56 0.74
C MET A 138 -5.58 17.65 0.58
N GLN A 139 -5.16 18.90 0.35
CA GLN A 139 -6.05 20.05 0.16
C GLN A 139 -6.87 19.94 -1.14
N LEU A 140 -6.24 19.57 -2.25
CA LEU A 140 -6.89 19.40 -3.54
C LEU A 140 -7.90 18.23 -3.53
N ARG A 141 -7.61 17.13 -2.82
CA ARG A 141 -8.57 16.03 -2.63
C ARG A 141 -9.75 16.43 -1.74
N GLY A 142 -9.51 17.28 -0.73
CA GLY A 142 -10.58 17.89 0.08
C GLY A 142 -11.51 18.76 -0.77
N LEU A 143 -10.94 19.60 -1.64
CA LEU A 143 -11.69 20.42 -2.58
C LEU A 143 -12.44 19.57 -3.62
N ASP A 144 -11.85 18.51 -4.17
CA ASP A 144 -12.55 17.58 -5.08
C ASP A 144 -13.78 16.92 -4.44
N THR A 145 -13.64 16.51 -3.17
CA THR A 145 -14.75 15.95 -2.38
C THR A 145 -15.85 16.99 -2.16
N LEU A 146 -15.46 18.23 -1.86
CA LEU A 146 -16.40 19.33 -1.67
C LEU A 146 -17.13 19.70 -2.96
N MET A 147 -16.41 19.75 -4.09
CA MET A 147 -16.97 20.01 -5.41
C MET A 147 -17.97 18.94 -5.82
N THR A 148 -17.70 17.67 -5.48
CA THR A 148 -18.62 16.56 -5.71
C THR A 148 -19.93 16.74 -4.91
N ARG A 149 -19.82 17.04 -3.62
CA ARG A 149 -21.00 17.30 -2.76
C ARG A 149 -21.78 18.53 -3.21
N PHE A 150 -21.08 19.56 -3.68
CA PHE A 150 -21.71 20.76 -4.21
C PHE A 150 -22.48 20.48 -5.50
N LYS A 151 -21.97 19.63 -6.39
CA LYS A 151 -22.70 19.17 -7.57
C LYS A 151 -23.94 18.36 -7.21
N ASP A 152 -23.86 17.49 -6.20
CA ASP A 152 -25.02 16.73 -5.71
C ASP A 152 -26.11 17.67 -5.18
N LEU A 153 -25.70 18.71 -4.45
CA LEU A 153 -26.62 19.75 -3.98
C LEU A 153 -27.23 20.54 -5.16
N LEU A 154 -26.44 20.97 -6.14
CA LEU A 154 -26.93 21.69 -7.34
C LEU A 154 -27.90 20.87 -8.18
N GLN A 155 -27.74 19.54 -8.21
CA GLN A 155 -28.70 18.64 -8.86
C GLN A 155 -30.07 18.67 -8.16
N SER A 156 -30.12 18.92 -6.85
CA SER A 156 -31.36 18.99 -6.08
C SER A 156 -32.10 20.32 -6.18
N ILE A 157 -31.40 21.44 -6.43
CA ILE A 157 -31.98 22.80 -6.45
C ILE A 157 -32.11 23.43 -7.85
N GLY A 158 -31.53 22.82 -8.90
CA GLY A 158 -31.79 23.19 -10.30
C GLY A 158 -31.08 24.45 -10.83
N GLY A 159 -29.74 24.48 -10.82
CA GLY A 159 -28.94 25.61 -11.33
C GLY A 159 -27.89 25.22 -12.38
N GLU A 160 -28.21 25.34 -13.68
CA GLU A 160 -27.37 24.82 -14.76
C GLU A 160 -26.05 25.60 -14.98
N VAL A 161 -26.08 26.93 -14.85
CA VAL A 161 -24.89 27.78 -15.03
C VAL A 161 -23.84 27.50 -13.93
N VAL A 162 -24.30 27.39 -12.69
CA VAL A 162 -23.44 27.12 -11.52
C VAL A 162 -22.87 25.69 -11.61
N ARG A 163 -23.66 24.73 -12.09
CA ARG A 163 -23.23 23.35 -12.33
C ARG A 163 -22.10 23.26 -13.35
N ARG A 164 -22.22 23.94 -14.49
CA ARG A 164 -21.16 23.96 -15.53
C ARG A 164 -19.85 24.55 -14.99
N LYS A 165 -19.93 25.59 -14.16
CA LYS A 165 -18.74 26.18 -13.54
C LYS A 165 -18.12 25.21 -12.54
N ALA A 166 -18.93 24.53 -11.74
CA ALA A 166 -18.47 23.48 -10.83
C ALA A 166 -17.81 22.28 -11.55
N ASP A 167 -18.31 21.91 -12.73
CA ASP A 167 -17.73 20.86 -13.58
C ASP A 167 -16.34 21.24 -14.10
N SER A 168 -16.19 22.47 -14.58
CA SER A 168 -14.92 23.02 -15.04
C SER A 168 -13.89 23.08 -13.91
N THR A 169 -14.28 23.59 -12.74
CA THR A 169 -13.39 23.71 -11.57
C THR A 169 -12.94 22.33 -11.07
N GLN A 170 -13.84 21.34 -10.97
CA GLN A 170 -13.44 19.98 -10.59
C GLN A 170 -12.46 19.37 -11.59
N SER A 171 -12.67 19.58 -12.90
CA SER A 171 -11.77 19.07 -13.94
C SER A 171 -10.35 19.65 -13.80
N ARG A 172 -10.23 20.93 -13.44
CA ARG A 172 -8.94 21.60 -13.18
C ARG A 172 -8.26 21.06 -11.93
N ILE A 173 -9.02 20.79 -10.86
CA ILE A 173 -8.51 20.16 -9.63
C ILE A 173 -7.96 18.77 -9.93
N LEU A 174 -8.69 17.95 -10.69
CA LEU A 174 -8.26 16.61 -11.08
C LEU A 174 -6.98 16.64 -11.95
N ALA A 175 -6.89 17.56 -12.91
CA ALA A 175 -5.69 17.72 -13.72
C ALA A 175 -4.47 18.21 -12.92
N LEU A 176 -4.68 18.98 -11.85
CA LEU A 176 -3.61 19.39 -10.92
C LEU A 176 -3.21 18.25 -9.99
N LEU A 177 -4.17 17.46 -9.49
CA LEU A 177 -3.89 16.23 -8.75
C LEU A 177 -3.06 15.26 -9.59
N GLU A 178 -3.36 15.10 -10.88
CA GLU A 178 -2.58 14.26 -11.78
C GLU A 178 -1.15 14.79 -12.03
N LYS A 179 -0.89 16.08 -11.87
CA LYS A 179 0.47 16.65 -12.00
C LYS A 179 1.25 16.60 -10.69
N LEU A 180 0.58 16.87 -9.58
CA LEU A 180 1.16 16.96 -8.22
C LEU A 180 1.22 15.62 -7.50
N ASP A 181 0.38 14.68 -7.90
CA ASP A 181 0.35 13.28 -7.49
C ASP A 181 0.22 12.44 -8.77
N PRO A 182 1.24 12.46 -9.64
CA PRO A 182 1.22 11.73 -10.89
C PRO A 182 0.88 10.29 -10.59
N PRO A 183 0.02 9.67 -11.42
CA PRO A 183 -0.33 8.27 -11.23
C PRO A 183 0.97 7.52 -11.04
N GLN A 184 1.07 6.80 -9.91
CA GLN A 184 2.21 5.94 -9.62
C GLN A 184 2.55 5.18 -10.89
N ARG A 185 3.65 5.55 -11.56
CA ARG A 185 4.22 4.71 -12.63
C ARG A 185 4.65 3.42 -11.93
N ASP A 186 4.19 2.24 -12.31
CA ASP A 186 3.54 1.80 -13.54
C ASP A 186 2.49 0.69 -13.23
N PRO A 187 1.26 0.73 -13.79
CA PRO A 187 0.32 -0.40 -13.74
C PRO A 187 0.82 -1.69 -14.41
N ASN A 188 2.03 -1.68 -14.97
CA ASN A 188 2.75 -2.84 -15.46
C ASN A 188 4.16 -3.01 -14.83
N GLY A 189 4.27 -2.97 -13.49
CA GLY A 189 5.51 -3.28 -12.73
C GLY A 189 5.32 -4.32 -11.60
N THR A 190 6.37 -5.03 -11.18
CA THR A 190 6.36 -6.02 -10.08
C THR A 190 6.48 -5.26 -8.77
N SER A 191 5.57 -4.31 -8.54
CA SER A 191 5.53 -3.37 -7.41
C SER A 191 4.99 -4.00 -6.11
N GLY A 192 5.03 -5.34 -6.03
CA GLY A 192 4.57 -6.08 -4.87
C GLY A 192 5.58 -6.09 -3.75
N ILE A 193 5.11 -6.53 -2.58
CA ILE A 193 5.90 -6.77 -1.36
C ILE A 193 7.22 -7.52 -1.65
N GLY A 194 7.26 -8.43 -2.63
CA GLY A 194 8.45 -9.19 -3.01
C GLY A 194 9.59 -8.35 -3.60
N ALA A 195 9.29 -7.32 -4.42
CA ALA A 195 10.34 -6.44 -4.94
C ALA A 195 10.96 -5.59 -3.82
N GLN A 196 10.12 -5.10 -2.90
CA GLN A 196 10.57 -4.37 -1.72
C GLN A 196 11.41 -5.26 -0.78
N CYS A 197 11.14 -6.58 -0.70
CA CYS A 197 12.06 -7.51 -0.04
C CYS A 197 13.43 -7.53 -0.70
N VAL A 198 13.49 -7.67 -2.03
CA VAL A 198 14.76 -7.73 -2.77
C VAL A 198 15.56 -6.45 -2.57
N LEU A 199 14.94 -5.28 -2.76
CA LEU A 199 15.61 -3.99 -2.62
C LEU A 199 16.11 -3.72 -1.19
N ARG A 200 15.41 -4.22 -0.16
CA ARG A 200 15.85 -4.11 1.24
C ARG A 200 16.95 -5.09 1.62
N LEU A 201 16.99 -6.25 0.98
CA LEU A 201 17.99 -7.29 1.24
C LEU A 201 19.27 -7.10 0.43
N ALA A 202 19.16 -6.54 -0.77
CA ALA A 202 20.28 -6.27 -1.66
C ALA A 202 21.47 -5.57 -0.95
N PRO A 203 21.30 -4.50 -0.16
CA PRO A 203 22.42 -3.84 0.53
C PRO A 203 22.92 -4.57 1.78
N LYS A 204 22.39 -5.76 2.12
CA LYS A 204 22.72 -6.49 3.36
C LYS A 204 23.79 -7.56 3.17
N ASN A 205 24.57 -7.50 2.08
CA ASN A 205 25.66 -8.43 1.76
C ASN A 205 25.26 -9.90 1.84
N ALA A 206 24.07 -10.24 1.30
CA ALA A 206 23.71 -11.63 1.12
C ALA A 206 24.67 -12.29 0.11
N GLY A 207 24.92 -13.60 0.23
CA GLY A 207 25.79 -14.31 -0.71
C GLY A 207 25.26 -14.27 -2.15
N HIS A 208 23.95 -14.46 -2.31
CA HIS A 208 23.24 -14.34 -3.59
C HIS A 208 21.74 -14.16 -3.30
N LEU A 209 21.05 -13.27 -4.02
CA LEU A 209 19.59 -13.17 -3.96
C LEU A 209 18.95 -13.63 -5.27
N TYR A 210 18.18 -14.71 -5.17
CA TYR A 210 17.29 -15.17 -6.22
C TYR A 210 15.89 -14.62 -5.99
N PHE A 211 15.26 -14.15 -7.05
CA PHE A 211 13.86 -13.75 -7.01
C PHE A 211 13.15 -14.11 -8.30
N THR A 212 11.86 -14.40 -8.19
CA THR A 212 11.10 -15.03 -9.27
C THR A 212 9.91 -14.20 -9.72
N GLY A 213 9.56 -14.29 -10.99
CA GLY A 213 8.35 -13.68 -11.53
C GLY A 213 8.14 -14.01 -13.00
N ARG A 214 7.06 -13.50 -13.59
CA ARG A 214 6.72 -13.76 -15.01
C ARG A 214 7.32 -12.76 -15.99
N ASP A 215 7.76 -11.60 -15.50
CA ASP A 215 8.19 -10.49 -16.35
C ASP A 215 9.69 -10.23 -16.16
N THR A 216 10.45 -10.68 -17.16
CA THR A 216 11.92 -10.56 -17.20
C THR A 216 12.39 -9.11 -17.28
N LYS A 217 11.63 -8.21 -17.93
CA LYS A 217 11.99 -6.79 -18.01
C LYS A 217 11.90 -6.13 -16.64
N ARG A 218 10.87 -6.46 -15.87
CA ARG A 218 10.73 -5.95 -14.51
C ARG A 218 11.77 -6.55 -13.55
N GLY A 219 12.08 -7.84 -13.73
CA GLY A 219 13.21 -8.47 -13.03
C GLY A 219 14.52 -7.72 -13.27
N ALA A 220 14.82 -7.40 -14.53
CA ALA A 220 16.01 -6.62 -14.89
C ALA A 220 15.98 -5.19 -14.30
N ALA A 221 14.80 -4.55 -14.24
CA ALA A 221 14.66 -3.23 -13.62
C ALA A 221 14.99 -3.23 -12.12
N ILE A 222 14.55 -4.24 -11.37
CA ILE A 222 14.86 -4.39 -9.93
C ILE A 222 16.37 -4.61 -9.72
N ILE A 223 17.00 -5.43 -10.58
CA ILE A 223 18.45 -5.65 -10.55
C ILE A 223 19.19 -4.33 -10.78
N LYS A 224 18.78 -3.58 -11.82
CA LYS A 224 19.36 -2.28 -12.13
C LYS A 224 19.20 -1.30 -10.97
N GLU A 225 18.00 -1.18 -10.40
CA GLU A 225 17.72 -0.27 -9.27
C GLU A 225 18.60 -0.58 -8.06
N ALA A 226 18.77 -1.85 -7.71
CA ALA A 226 19.65 -2.24 -6.62
C ALA A 226 21.11 -1.88 -6.90
N HIS A 227 21.62 -2.12 -8.11
CA HIS A 227 22.99 -1.78 -8.49
C HIS A 227 23.22 -0.27 -8.58
N ASP A 228 22.27 0.50 -9.10
CA ASP A 228 22.32 1.97 -9.13
C ASP A 228 22.40 2.54 -7.70
N ALA A 229 21.78 1.87 -6.72
CA ALA A 229 21.88 2.19 -5.29
C ALA A 229 23.19 1.72 -4.62
N GLY A 230 24.17 1.23 -5.41
CA GLY A 230 25.49 0.82 -4.93
C GLY A 230 25.57 -0.61 -4.41
N CYS A 231 24.58 -1.45 -4.67
CA CYS A 231 24.60 -2.85 -4.24
C CYS A 231 25.61 -3.70 -5.04
N THR A 232 26.41 -4.49 -4.33
CA THR A 232 27.36 -5.46 -4.90
C THR A 232 26.90 -6.93 -4.76
N THR A 233 25.81 -7.18 -4.04
CA THR A 233 25.22 -8.53 -3.89
C THR A 233 24.82 -9.10 -5.25
N PRO A 234 25.19 -10.35 -5.58
CA PRO A 234 24.71 -11.02 -6.78
C PRO A 234 23.18 -11.15 -6.76
N LEU A 235 22.53 -10.61 -7.79
CA LEU A 235 21.08 -10.69 -7.97
C LEU A 235 20.77 -11.52 -9.22
N THR A 236 19.84 -12.48 -9.10
CA THR A 236 19.39 -13.27 -10.25
C THR A 236 17.87 -13.35 -10.29
N PHE A 237 17.31 -12.85 -11.38
CA PHE A 237 15.91 -13.06 -11.71
C PHE A 237 15.73 -14.42 -12.38
N VAL A 238 14.79 -15.22 -11.87
CA VAL A 238 14.42 -16.50 -12.46
C VAL A 238 12.97 -16.41 -12.94
N GLU A 239 12.76 -16.55 -14.25
CA GLU A 239 11.42 -16.57 -14.81
C GLU A 239 10.63 -17.76 -14.25
N CYS A 240 9.48 -17.46 -13.65
CA CYS A 240 8.62 -18.45 -13.02
C CYS A 240 7.16 -18.01 -13.08
N ASP A 241 6.35 -18.83 -13.73
CA ASP A 241 4.89 -18.71 -13.75
C ASP A 241 4.27 -19.72 -12.76
N LEU A 242 3.82 -19.21 -11.61
CA LEU A 242 3.21 -20.03 -10.56
C LEU A 242 1.86 -20.67 -10.97
N THR A 243 1.31 -20.32 -12.14
CA THR A 243 0.13 -21.00 -12.70
C THR A 243 0.49 -22.25 -13.51
N ARG A 244 1.79 -22.59 -13.62
CA ARG A 244 2.32 -23.73 -14.38
C ARG A 244 3.41 -24.45 -13.58
N LEU A 245 3.11 -25.64 -13.06
CA LEU A 245 4.03 -26.43 -12.23
C LEU A 245 5.32 -26.81 -12.98
N ALA A 246 5.27 -26.99 -14.30
CA ALA A 246 6.47 -27.13 -15.14
C ALA A 246 7.40 -25.92 -15.05
N SER A 247 6.86 -24.70 -15.03
CA SER A 247 7.64 -23.47 -14.88
C SER A 247 8.27 -23.37 -13.49
N VAL A 248 7.55 -23.80 -12.46
CA VAL A 248 8.05 -23.84 -11.08
C VAL A 248 9.20 -24.84 -10.96
N LYS A 249 9.04 -26.04 -11.53
CA LYS A 249 10.09 -27.06 -11.59
C LYS A 249 11.35 -26.50 -12.25
N ALA A 250 11.21 -25.90 -13.44
CA ALA A 250 12.34 -25.32 -14.16
C ALA A 250 13.06 -24.21 -13.36
N ALA A 251 12.30 -23.37 -12.65
CA ALA A 251 12.88 -22.34 -11.79
C ALA A 251 13.67 -22.95 -10.62
N ALA A 252 13.14 -23.98 -9.97
CA ALA A 252 13.83 -24.70 -8.90
C ALA A 252 15.09 -25.41 -9.41
N ASP A 253 15.00 -26.12 -10.53
CA ASP A 253 16.12 -26.84 -11.15
C ASP A 253 17.25 -25.86 -11.54
N LYS A 254 16.92 -24.65 -12.02
CA LYS A 254 17.91 -23.59 -12.28
C LYS A 254 18.66 -23.19 -11.02
N ILE A 255 17.95 -22.91 -9.92
CA ILE A 255 18.58 -22.54 -8.63
C ILE A 255 19.47 -23.67 -8.13
N LEU A 256 19.00 -24.91 -8.18
CA LEU A 256 19.77 -26.10 -7.76
C LEU A 256 21.02 -26.33 -8.61
N SER A 257 20.99 -25.96 -9.90
CA SER A 257 22.15 -26.10 -10.78
C SER A 257 23.26 -25.06 -10.52
N GLU A 258 22.93 -23.95 -9.86
CA GLU A 258 23.83 -22.82 -9.64
C GLU A 258 24.32 -22.71 -8.19
N GLN A 259 23.61 -23.33 -7.25
CA GLN A 259 23.82 -23.12 -5.82
C GLN A 259 24.03 -24.44 -5.06
N THR A 260 25.02 -24.43 -4.19
CA THR A 260 25.33 -25.53 -3.24
C THR A 260 24.85 -25.23 -1.82
N ARG A 261 24.24 -24.05 -1.61
CA ARG A 261 23.70 -23.59 -0.32
C ARG A 261 22.43 -22.77 -0.53
N LEU A 262 21.43 -22.96 0.33
CA LEU A 262 20.24 -22.12 0.39
C LEU A 262 19.76 -21.93 1.84
N ASP A 263 19.93 -20.73 2.36
CA ASP A 263 19.60 -20.40 3.76
C ASP A 263 18.14 -19.99 3.94
N VAL A 264 17.56 -19.19 3.03
CA VAL A 264 16.23 -18.61 3.22
C VAL A 264 15.38 -18.76 1.97
N LEU A 265 14.16 -19.26 2.14
CA LEU A 265 13.11 -19.28 1.12
C LEU A 265 11.89 -18.50 1.60
N ILE A 266 11.48 -17.47 0.84
CA ILE A 266 10.27 -16.68 1.12
C ILE A 266 9.22 -16.96 0.03
N ALA A 267 8.22 -17.76 0.36
CA ALA A 267 7.07 -18.05 -0.49
C ALA A 267 6.06 -16.89 -0.42
N ASN A 268 6.37 -15.79 -1.14
CA ASN A 268 5.65 -14.51 -1.07
C ASN A 268 4.51 -14.38 -2.08
N ALA A 269 4.73 -14.82 -3.33
CA ALA A 269 3.84 -14.46 -4.43
C ALA A 269 2.43 -15.05 -4.29
N GLY A 270 1.42 -14.33 -4.77
CA GLY A 270 0.05 -14.83 -4.78
C GLY A 270 -0.94 -13.88 -5.46
N ILE A 271 -2.13 -14.41 -5.71
CA ILE A 271 -3.29 -13.75 -6.31
C ILE A 271 -4.48 -13.80 -5.34
N MET A 272 -5.45 -12.90 -5.49
CA MET A 272 -6.57 -12.77 -4.57
C MET A 272 -7.86 -12.46 -5.30
N ASN A 273 -8.94 -13.08 -4.82
CA ASN A 273 -10.33 -12.84 -5.24
C ASN A 273 -10.49 -12.87 -6.76
N GLN A 274 -9.82 -13.82 -7.41
CA GLN A 274 -9.93 -14.02 -8.84
C GLN A 274 -11.26 -14.70 -9.20
N PRO A 275 -11.79 -14.45 -10.41
CA PRO A 275 -12.89 -15.25 -10.95
C PRO A 275 -12.60 -16.76 -10.89
N PRO A 276 -13.64 -17.62 -10.82
CA PRO A 276 -13.44 -19.07 -10.89
C PRO A 276 -12.63 -19.45 -12.14
N GLY A 277 -11.62 -20.28 -11.97
CA GLY A 277 -10.72 -20.68 -13.05
C GLY A 277 -9.76 -21.77 -12.61
N LEU A 278 -9.02 -22.30 -13.59
CA LEU A 278 -8.00 -23.32 -13.37
C LEU A 278 -6.61 -22.80 -13.77
N THR A 279 -5.59 -23.29 -13.09
CA THR A 279 -4.20 -23.24 -13.57
C THR A 279 -4.04 -24.07 -14.84
N ALA A 280 -2.90 -23.94 -15.53
CA ALA A 280 -2.63 -24.78 -16.70
C ALA A 280 -2.58 -26.28 -16.36
N ASP A 281 -2.27 -26.61 -15.11
CA ASP A 281 -2.20 -27.98 -14.60
C ASP A 281 -3.54 -28.51 -14.05
N GLY A 282 -4.62 -27.71 -14.16
CA GLY A 282 -5.98 -28.14 -13.82
C GLY A 282 -6.38 -27.99 -12.35
N TYR A 283 -5.68 -27.16 -11.57
CA TYR A 283 -6.04 -26.85 -10.17
C TYR A 283 -6.78 -25.53 -10.06
N GLU A 284 -7.63 -25.36 -9.05
CA GLU A 284 -8.29 -24.08 -8.76
C GLU A 284 -7.27 -22.94 -8.75
N ILE A 285 -7.54 -21.86 -9.49
CA ILE A 285 -6.56 -20.84 -9.85
C ILE A 285 -5.84 -20.23 -8.63
N GLN A 286 -6.54 -19.94 -7.54
CA GLN A 286 -5.93 -19.35 -6.35
C GLN A 286 -5.18 -20.39 -5.51
N PHE A 287 -5.73 -21.58 -5.32
CA PHE A 287 -5.08 -22.66 -4.59
C PHE A 287 -3.81 -23.17 -5.31
N GLY A 288 -3.90 -23.40 -6.62
CA GLY A 288 -2.76 -23.79 -7.45
C GLY A 288 -1.65 -22.74 -7.42
N THR A 289 -1.99 -21.46 -7.55
CA THR A 289 -1.02 -20.36 -7.59
C THR A 289 -0.46 -19.99 -6.22
N ASN A 290 -1.27 -19.94 -5.17
CA ASN A 290 -0.87 -19.42 -3.84
C ASN A 290 -0.35 -20.50 -2.90
N PHE A 291 -0.60 -21.77 -3.19
CA PHE A 291 -0.20 -22.88 -2.32
C PHE A 291 0.56 -23.97 -3.09
N LEU A 292 -0.07 -24.61 -4.08
CA LEU A 292 0.52 -25.82 -4.69
C LEU A 292 1.85 -25.53 -5.42
N SER A 293 1.94 -24.38 -6.10
CA SER A 293 3.16 -23.91 -6.75
C SER A 293 4.30 -23.69 -5.74
N HIS A 294 4.01 -23.07 -4.58
CA HIS A 294 4.99 -22.86 -3.52
C HIS A 294 5.38 -24.17 -2.83
N ALA A 295 4.41 -25.08 -2.64
CA ALA A 295 4.70 -26.40 -2.09
C ALA A 295 5.64 -27.19 -3.00
N LEU A 296 5.49 -27.10 -4.34
CA LEU A 296 6.44 -27.68 -5.29
C LEU A 296 7.82 -27.03 -5.22
N LEU A 297 7.87 -25.69 -5.19
CA LEU A 297 9.13 -24.97 -5.06
C LEU A 297 9.88 -25.36 -3.78
N ILE A 298 9.17 -25.38 -2.65
CA ILE A 298 9.70 -25.83 -1.35
C ILE A 298 10.19 -27.27 -1.49
N LYS A 299 9.37 -28.20 -1.98
CA LYS A 299 9.71 -29.63 -2.09
C LYS A 299 10.96 -29.88 -2.93
N LYS A 300 11.15 -29.15 -4.03
CA LYS A 300 12.33 -29.26 -4.90
C LYS A 300 13.59 -28.70 -4.22
N LEU A 301 13.47 -27.59 -3.50
CA LEU A 301 14.61 -26.93 -2.84
C LEU A 301 14.94 -27.53 -1.47
N LEU A 302 14.01 -28.28 -0.88
CA LEU A 302 14.13 -28.82 0.48
C LEU A 302 15.39 -29.66 0.69
N PRO A 303 15.81 -30.57 -0.21
CA PRO A 303 17.05 -31.33 -0.01
C PRO A 303 18.29 -30.45 0.11
N LEU A 304 18.38 -29.35 -0.67
CA LEU A 304 19.48 -28.39 -0.58
C LEU A 304 19.44 -27.61 0.74
N MET A 305 18.24 -27.22 1.19
CA MET A 305 18.03 -26.53 2.46
C MET A 305 18.39 -27.43 3.65
N GLU A 306 18.05 -28.72 3.60
CA GLU A 306 18.43 -29.71 4.62
C GLU A 306 19.95 -29.94 4.67
N GLN A 307 20.60 -29.98 3.51
CA GLN A 307 22.06 -30.03 3.45
C GLN A 307 22.68 -28.77 4.05
N THR A 308 22.10 -27.60 3.74
CA THR A 308 22.53 -26.32 4.30
C THR A 308 22.37 -26.28 5.82
N ALA A 309 21.27 -26.82 6.35
CA ALA A 309 20.96 -26.83 7.78
C ALA A 309 21.94 -27.69 8.62
N LYS A 310 22.67 -28.61 7.97
CA LYS A 310 23.72 -29.42 8.61
C LYS A 310 25.06 -28.71 8.72
N LEU A 311 25.22 -27.54 8.07
CA LEU A 311 26.47 -26.79 8.09
C LEU A 311 26.64 -26.05 9.43
N PRO A 312 27.86 -25.96 9.99
CA PRO A 312 28.08 -25.22 11.23
C PRO A 312 27.62 -23.75 11.11
N GLY A 313 26.85 -23.29 12.10
CA GLY A 313 26.36 -21.92 12.16
C GLY A 313 25.27 -21.56 11.13
N SER A 314 24.70 -22.53 10.41
CA SER A 314 23.58 -22.28 9.50
C SER A 314 22.29 -21.96 10.24
N ASP A 315 21.51 -21.02 9.70
CA ASP A 315 20.16 -20.72 10.16
C ASP A 315 19.22 -20.75 8.95
N VAL A 316 18.60 -21.91 8.73
CA VAL A 316 17.82 -22.19 7.52
C VAL A 316 16.34 -21.96 7.78
N ARG A 317 15.68 -21.17 6.93
CA ARG A 317 14.30 -20.73 7.15
C ARG A 317 13.43 -20.78 5.90
N ILE A 318 12.18 -21.24 6.07
CA ILE A 318 11.10 -21.19 5.09
C ILE A 318 9.99 -20.30 5.64
N VAL A 319 9.73 -19.18 4.98
CA VAL A 319 8.71 -18.20 5.35
C VAL A 319 7.59 -18.21 4.32
N GLN A 320 6.38 -18.60 4.73
CA GLN A 320 5.22 -18.68 3.84
C GLN A 320 4.25 -17.52 4.09
N LEU A 321 3.93 -16.75 3.06
CA LEU A 321 2.99 -15.63 3.20
C LEU A 321 1.54 -16.11 3.21
N THR A 322 0.88 -15.85 4.34
CA THR A 322 -0.55 -16.04 4.53
C THR A 322 -1.29 -14.69 4.65
N SER A 323 -2.56 -14.72 5.03
CA SER A 323 -3.42 -13.55 5.23
C SER A 323 -4.49 -13.88 6.25
N THR A 324 -4.92 -12.90 7.04
CA THR A 324 -6.13 -13.01 7.88
C THR A 324 -7.38 -13.44 7.09
N GLY A 325 -7.37 -13.31 5.75
CA GLY A 325 -8.34 -13.88 4.83
C GLY A 325 -8.50 -15.39 4.90
N PHE A 326 -7.57 -16.16 5.51
CA PHE A 326 -7.76 -17.59 5.77
C PHE A 326 -9.02 -17.88 6.60
N ARG A 327 -9.52 -16.89 7.37
CA ARG A 327 -10.79 -17.00 8.10
C ARG A 327 -12.00 -17.20 7.19
N GLY A 328 -11.89 -16.77 5.93
CA GLY A 328 -12.93 -16.95 4.91
C GLY A 328 -12.90 -18.33 4.24
N ALA A 329 -12.02 -19.25 4.67
CA ALA A 329 -11.99 -20.60 4.13
C ALA A 329 -13.37 -21.29 4.20
N PRO A 330 -13.73 -22.12 3.21
CA PRO A 330 -15.02 -22.82 3.16
C PRO A 330 -15.22 -23.75 4.36
N SER A 331 -16.45 -24.23 4.52
CA SER A 331 -16.73 -25.32 5.46
C SER A 331 -15.86 -26.53 5.13
N GLY A 332 -15.22 -27.12 6.14
CA GLY A 332 -14.19 -28.15 5.98
C GLY A 332 -12.75 -27.61 5.83
N GLY A 333 -12.55 -26.30 5.74
CA GLY A 333 -11.23 -25.68 5.65
C GLY A 333 -10.64 -25.79 4.24
N VAL A 334 -10.10 -26.96 3.90
CA VAL A 334 -9.61 -27.28 2.55
C VAL A 334 -10.50 -28.35 1.94
N ARG A 335 -11.09 -28.06 0.77
CA ARG A 335 -12.00 -28.99 0.09
C ARG A 335 -11.23 -29.89 -0.89
N PHE A 336 -10.54 -30.92 -0.40
CA PHE A 336 -9.69 -31.77 -1.26
C PHE A 336 -10.36 -32.29 -2.54
N GLY A 337 -11.64 -32.69 -2.43
CA GLY A 337 -12.38 -33.30 -3.54
C GLY A 337 -12.73 -32.36 -4.70
N ASP A 338 -12.59 -31.04 -4.54
CA ASP A 338 -12.94 -30.07 -5.59
C ASP A 338 -11.79 -29.11 -5.96
N LEU A 339 -10.56 -29.36 -5.46
CA LEU A 339 -9.36 -28.56 -5.78
C LEU A 339 -8.97 -28.64 -7.27
N LYS A 340 -9.49 -29.60 -8.02
CA LYS A 340 -9.34 -29.75 -9.48
C LYS A 340 -10.56 -29.25 -10.26
N THR A 341 -11.36 -28.39 -9.63
CA THR A 341 -12.52 -27.75 -10.24
C THR A 341 -12.41 -26.23 -10.09
N VAL A 342 -13.24 -25.48 -10.81
CA VAL A 342 -13.28 -24.03 -10.70
C VAL A 342 -13.82 -23.53 -9.35
N GLN A 343 -14.46 -24.42 -8.57
CA GLN A 343 -15.12 -24.11 -7.29
C GLN A 343 -15.99 -22.85 -7.37
N ASN A 344 -17.05 -22.91 -8.19
CA ASN A 344 -17.99 -21.81 -8.37
C ASN A 344 -18.93 -21.67 -7.16
N PHE A 345 -18.36 -21.31 -6.01
CA PHE A 345 -19.12 -20.88 -4.85
C PHE A 345 -19.97 -19.67 -5.21
N ALA A 346 -21.13 -19.55 -4.56
CA ALA A 346 -22.04 -18.43 -4.73
C ALA A 346 -21.46 -17.13 -4.10
N VAL A 347 -22.18 -16.51 -3.18
CA VAL A 347 -21.78 -15.25 -2.53
C VAL A 347 -20.38 -15.41 -1.89
N LEU A 348 -19.48 -14.44 -2.15
CA LEU A 348 -18.09 -14.38 -1.65
C LEU A 348 -17.15 -15.51 -2.14
N GLY A 349 -17.49 -16.20 -3.23
CA GLY A 349 -16.71 -17.35 -3.70
C GLY A 349 -15.22 -17.10 -3.97
N GLY A 350 -14.86 -15.95 -4.53
CA GLY A 350 -13.45 -15.58 -4.75
C GLY A 350 -12.66 -15.46 -3.44
N MET A 351 -13.27 -14.93 -2.39
CA MET A 351 -12.65 -14.83 -1.06
C MET A 351 -12.59 -16.18 -0.35
N MET A 352 -13.53 -17.10 -0.59
CA MET A 352 -13.47 -18.46 -0.05
C MET A 352 -12.32 -19.26 -0.65
N ARG A 353 -12.15 -19.20 -1.98
CA ARG A 353 -11.01 -19.81 -2.70
C ARG A 353 -9.67 -19.21 -2.26
N TYR A 354 -9.62 -17.90 -2.05
CA TYR A 354 -8.46 -17.24 -1.46
C TYR A 354 -8.19 -17.75 -0.03
N GLY A 355 -9.23 -17.81 0.80
CA GLY A 355 -9.16 -18.23 2.20
C GLY A 355 -8.61 -19.64 2.38
N GLN A 356 -9.09 -20.62 1.61
CA GLN A 356 -8.53 -21.98 1.65
C GLN A 356 -7.04 -22.01 1.25
N SER A 357 -6.63 -21.20 0.26
CA SER A 357 -5.23 -21.18 -0.19
C SER A 357 -4.30 -20.62 0.89
N LYS A 358 -4.78 -19.61 1.64
CA LYS A 358 -4.04 -19.00 2.74
C LYS A 358 -4.08 -19.84 4.03
N LEU A 359 -5.17 -20.57 4.25
CA LEU A 359 -5.24 -21.60 5.28
C LEU A 359 -4.24 -22.73 5.00
N ALA A 360 -4.14 -23.18 3.75
CA ALA A 360 -3.20 -24.22 3.35
C ALA A 360 -1.74 -23.83 3.65
N ALA A 361 -1.34 -22.58 3.40
CA ALA A 361 -0.02 -22.08 3.79
C ALA A 361 0.25 -22.14 5.31
N VAL A 362 -0.75 -21.85 6.15
CA VAL A 362 -0.63 -21.96 7.63
C VAL A 362 -0.44 -23.43 8.04
N LEU A 363 -1.28 -24.32 7.52
CA LEU A 363 -1.23 -25.75 7.83
C LEU A 363 0.07 -26.40 7.35
N TYR A 364 0.52 -26.04 6.15
CA TYR A 364 1.75 -26.58 5.57
C TYR A 364 3.00 -26.09 6.30
N ALA A 365 3.02 -24.85 6.81
CA ALA A 365 4.10 -24.38 7.68
C ALA A 365 4.23 -25.21 8.95
N ARG A 366 3.09 -25.59 9.55
CA ARG A 366 3.04 -26.46 10.75
C ARG A 366 3.59 -27.85 10.42
N GLU A 367 3.15 -28.46 9.32
CA GLU A 367 3.63 -29.79 8.93
C GLU A 367 5.10 -29.80 8.50
N LEU A 368 5.55 -28.79 7.75
CA LEU A 368 6.97 -28.62 7.42
C LEU A 368 7.81 -28.53 8.69
N SER A 369 7.40 -27.70 9.65
CA SER A 369 8.08 -27.56 10.94
C SER A 369 8.15 -28.88 11.72
N ARG A 370 7.11 -29.72 11.64
CA ARG A 370 7.05 -31.00 12.36
C ARG A 370 7.95 -32.06 11.70
N ARG A 371 8.05 -32.02 10.37
CA ARG A 371 8.75 -33.03 9.56
C ARG A 371 10.23 -32.69 9.34
N HIS A 372 10.57 -31.41 9.31
CA HIS A 372 11.93 -30.90 9.06
C HIS A 372 12.34 -29.98 10.21
N PRO A 373 12.58 -30.52 11.43
CA PRO A 373 12.80 -29.72 12.63
C PRO A 373 14.07 -28.85 12.59
N ASP A 374 15.04 -29.19 11.73
CA ASP A 374 16.29 -28.43 11.56
C ASP A 374 16.09 -27.14 10.74
N ILE A 375 14.95 -27.00 10.06
CA ILE A 375 14.58 -25.84 9.25
C ILE A 375 13.45 -25.09 9.95
N ILE A 376 13.63 -23.79 10.19
CA ILE A 376 12.55 -22.97 10.73
C ILE A 376 11.50 -22.78 9.63
N SER A 377 10.32 -23.39 9.80
CA SER A 377 9.17 -23.13 8.94
C SER A 377 8.12 -22.33 9.68
N VAL A 378 7.73 -21.18 9.14
CA VAL A 378 6.70 -20.30 9.72
C VAL A 378 5.79 -19.73 8.65
N SER A 379 4.60 -19.31 9.07
CA SER A 379 3.70 -18.52 8.24
C SER A 379 3.59 -17.10 8.77
N VAL A 380 3.41 -16.12 7.87
CA VAL A 380 3.34 -14.71 8.25
C VAL A 380 2.32 -13.97 7.40
N THR A 381 1.57 -13.05 7.99
CA THR A 381 0.75 -12.10 7.24
C THR A 381 1.46 -10.75 7.18
N PRO A 382 1.50 -10.07 6.02
CA PRO A 382 2.09 -8.74 5.91
C PRO A 382 1.19 -7.64 6.51
N GLY A 383 0.01 -7.99 7.04
CA GLY A 383 -1.00 -7.02 7.46
C GLY A 383 -1.82 -6.52 6.29
N ILE A 384 -2.55 -5.43 6.50
CA ILE A 384 -3.34 -4.81 5.44
C ILE A 384 -2.44 -3.79 4.76
N VAL A 385 -1.94 -4.19 3.59
CA VAL A 385 -1.01 -3.39 2.79
C VAL A 385 -1.75 -2.94 1.53
N GLY A 386 -1.63 -1.66 1.17
CA GLY A 386 -2.09 -1.11 -0.10
C GLY A 386 -1.27 -1.61 -1.29
N THR A 387 -1.30 -2.92 -1.57
CA THR A 387 -0.58 -3.55 -2.68
C THR A 387 -1.41 -3.58 -3.96
N GLU A 388 -0.76 -3.91 -5.08
CA GLU A 388 -1.41 -4.23 -6.36
C GLU A 388 -2.54 -5.29 -6.21
N LEU A 389 -2.37 -6.22 -5.25
CA LEU A 389 -3.35 -7.26 -4.92
C LEU A 389 -4.69 -6.68 -4.43
N VAL A 390 -4.64 -5.58 -3.66
CA VAL A 390 -5.80 -4.85 -3.14
C VAL A 390 -6.29 -3.84 -4.17
N SER A 391 -5.40 -3.17 -4.91
CA SER A 391 -5.78 -2.15 -5.89
C SER A 391 -6.50 -2.73 -7.12
N LYS A 392 -6.22 -3.98 -7.50
CA LYS A 392 -6.91 -4.72 -8.58
C LYS A 392 -8.32 -5.22 -8.22
N GLN A 393 -8.77 -5.02 -6.99
CA GLN A 393 -10.12 -5.39 -6.57
C GLN A 393 -11.14 -4.31 -6.95
N ASN A 394 -12.40 -4.69 -7.14
CA ASN A 394 -13.47 -3.72 -7.37
C ASN A 394 -13.66 -2.78 -6.15
N ALA A 395 -14.26 -1.61 -6.37
CA ALA A 395 -14.39 -0.57 -5.35
C ALA A 395 -15.12 -1.03 -4.07
N PHE A 396 -16.13 -1.91 -4.22
CA PHE A 396 -16.84 -2.52 -3.10
C PHE A 396 -15.92 -3.39 -2.25
N HIS A 397 -15.14 -4.30 -2.87
CA HIS A 397 -14.21 -5.17 -2.15
C HIS A 397 -13.04 -4.40 -1.53
N ARG A 398 -12.49 -3.40 -2.23
CA ARG A 398 -11.49 -2.47 -1.67
C ARG A 398 -12.00 -1.82 -0.39
N THR A 399 -13.24 -1.33 -0.42
CA THR A 399 -13.90 -0.68 0.72
C THR A 399 -14.13 -1.68 1.85
N THR A 400 -14.59 -2.90 1.58
CA THR A 400 -14.76 -3.94 2.62
C THR A 400 -13.45 -4.40 3.24
N ILE A 401 -12.35 -4.51 2.47
CA ILE A 401 -11.01 -4.84 2.99
C ILE A 401 -10.53 -3.72 3.93
N TRP A 402 -10.65 -2.47 3.51
CA TRP A 402 -10.30 -1.29 4.33
C TRP A 402 -11.19 -1.11 5.56
N LEU A 403 -12.49 -1.42 5.47
CA LEU A 403 -13.39 -1.40 6.61
C LEU A 403 -13.10 -2.55 7.57
N SER A 404 -12.84 -3.76 7.08
CA SER A 404 -12.43 -4.90 7.93
C SER A 404 -11.13 -4.62 8.69
N ALA A 405 -10.20 -3.86 8.10
CA ALA A 405 -8.99 -3.37 8.76
C ALA A 405 -9.27 -2.63 10.07
N LYS A 406 -10.31 -1.78 10.06
CA LYS A 406 -10.74 -1.00 11.22
C LYS A 406 -11.39 -1.86 12.31
N PHE A 407 -11.98 -3.00 11.94
CA PHE A 407 -12.65 -3.90 12.89
C PHE A 407 -11.76 -5.04 13.41
N THR A 408 -10.69 -5.42 12.70
CA THR A 408 -9.81 -6.54 13.09
C THR A 408 -8.52 -6.12 13.81
N GLN A 409 -8.39 -4.87 14.29
CA GLN A 409 -7.16 -4.34 14.92
C GLN A 409 -5.89 -4.53 14.07
N GLY A 410 -6.01 -4.60 12.74
CA GLY A 410 -4.88 -4.85 11.86
C GLY A 410 -4.13 -3.54 11.58
N SER A 411 -2.84 -3.49 11.86
CA SER A 411 -1.99 -2.37 11.43
C SER A 411 -2.02 -2.24 9.90
N VAL A 412 -2.32 -1.04 9.42
CA VAL A 412 -2.26 -0.67 8.01
C VAL A 412 -0.84 -0.24 7.72
N PHE A 413 -0.14 -0.95 6.83
CA PHE A 413 1.24 -0.64 6.48
C PHE A 413 1.34 0.03 5.12
N SER A 414 2.29 0.95 4.99
CA SER A 414 2.68 1.45 3.68
C SER A 414 3.36 0.33 2.86
N PRO A 415 3.34 0.39 1.52
CA PRO A 415 4.05 -0.57 0.66
C PRO A 415 5.53 -0.75 1.03
N GLU A 416 6.17 0.31 1.53
CA GLU A 416 7.56 0.30 1.96
C GLU A 416 7.72 -0.48 3.26
N GLN A 417 6.78 -0.40 4.20
CA GLN A 417 6.81 -1.14 5.46
C GLN A 417 6.33 -2.60 5.31
N ALA A 418 5.61 -2.90 4.24
CA ALA A 418 5.04 -4.20 3.93
C ALA A 418 5.98 -5.40 4.04
N PRO A 419 7.27 -5.34 3.64
CA PRO A 419 8.15 -6.49 3.75
C PRO A 419 8.65 -6.78 5.17
N ALA A 420 8.45 -5.87 6.12
CA ALA A 420 9.04 -5.98 7.46
C ALA A 420 8.65 -7.28 8.18
N SER A 421 7.40 -7.74 8.03
CA SER A 421 6.90 -8.94 8.71
C SER A 421 7.61 -10.21 8.27
N GLN A 422 7.73 -10.44 6.96
CA GLN A 422 8.43 -11.62 6.45
C GLN A 422 9.94 -11.50 6.54
N LEU A 423 10.51 -10.29 6.44
CA LEU A 423 11.93 -10.09 6.67
C LEU A 423 12.30 -10.35 8.13
N TRP A 424 11.45 -9.97 9.08
CA TRP A 424 11.63 -10.32 10.48
C TRP A 424 11.56 -11.84 10.70
N CYS A 425 10.62 -12.54 10.06
CA CYS A 425 10.59 -14.01 10.14
C CYS A 425 11.82 -14.65 9.47
N ALA A 426 12.30 -14.08 8.36
CA ALA A 426 13.41 -14.61 7.59
C ALA A 426 14.78 -14.34 8.24
N PHE A 427 14.96 -13.22 8.93
CA PHE A 427 16.28 -12.76 9.39
C PHE A 427 16.31 -12.25 10.84
N GLY A 428 15.18 -12.21 11.54
CA GLY A 428 15.12 -11.83 12.95
C GLY A 428 15.78 -12.87 13.87
N PRO A 429 15.97 -12.57 15.17
CA PRO A 429 16.66 -13.48 16.09
C PRO A 429 15.96 -14.85 16.17
N ARG A 430 16.72 -15.94 15.99
CA ARG A 430 16.19 -17.31 16.05
C ARG A 430 15.43 -17.60 17.36
N THR A 431 15.89 -17.03 18.47
CA THR A 431 15.28 -17.17 19.81
C THR A 431 13.87 -16.57 19.91
N GLU A 432 13.51 -15.65 19.00
CA GLU A 432 12.19 -15.02 18.96
C GLU A 432 11.23 -15.75 18.01
N ILE A 433 11.72 -16.74 17.26
CA ILE A 433 10.92 -17.49 16.28
C ILE A 433 10.51 -18.85 16.83
N LYS A 434 9.20 -19.06 16.92
CA LYS A 434 8.58 -20.33 17.26
C LYS A 434 8.29 -21.11 15.99
N GLN A 435 8.81 -22.33 15.90
CA GLN A 435 8.61 -23.18 14.72
C GLN A 435 7.15 -23.57 14.52
N GLY A 436 6.73 -23.60 13.26
CA GLY A 436 5.35 -23.89 12.85
C GLY A 436 4.34 -22.80 13.22
N ALA A 437 4.79 -21.67 13.75
CA ALA A 437 3.89 -20.62 14.19
C ALA A 437 3.40 -19.72 13.04
N PHE A 438 2.34 -18.97 13.36
CA PHE A 438 1.79 -17.92 12.52
C PHE A 438 2.09 -16.55 13.14
N TYR A 439 2.65 -15.64 12.36
CA TYR A 439 3.04 -14.30 12.78
C TYR A 439 2.22 -13.20 12.12
N GLU A 440 1.93 -12.18 12.92
CA GLU A 440 1.36 -10.90 12.52
C GLU A 440 2.44 -9.80 12.47
N PRO A 441 2.18 -8.71 11.75
CA PRO A 441 3.11 -7.59 11.67
C PRO A 441 3.34 -6.89 13.01
N VAL A 442 4.57 -6.53 13.38
CA VAL A 442 5.82 -7.18 12.97
C VAL A 442 6.31 -7.97 14.17
N GLY A 443 6.66 -9.25 13.97
CA GLY A 443 7.16 -10.12 15.03
C GLY A 443 6.14 -10.53 16.08
N VAL A 444 4.85 -10.28 15.84
CA VAL A 444 3.80 -10.61 16.81
C VAL A 444 3.36 -12.06 16.60
N LEU A 445 3.57 -12.92 17.59
CA LEU A 445 3.03 -14.27 17.58
C LEU A 445 1.50 -14.19 17.58
N SER A 446 0.88 -14.68 16.51
CA SER A 446 -0.54 -14.47 16.30
C SER A 446 -1.39 -15.28 17.28
N LYS A 447 -2.39 -14.63 17.86
CA LYS A 447 -3.48 -15.28 18.62
C LYS A 447 -4.68 -15.60 17.73
N ILE A 448 -4.65 -15.12 16.48
CA ILE A 448 -5.70 -15.35 15.51
C ILE A 448 -5.66 -16.81 15.09
N THR A 449 -6.75 -17.51 15.36
CA THR A 449 -6.91 -18.91 14.96
C THR A 449 -8.36 -19.19 14.52
N THR A 450 -8.53 -20.22 13.71
CA THR A 450 -9.82 -20.87 13.44
C THR A 450 -9.75 -22.31 13.93
N LYS A 451 -10.91 -23.01 13.97
CA LYS A 451 -10.91 -24.46 14.23
C LYS A 451 -10.02 -25.22 13.24
N TYR A 452 -9.94 -24.76 12.00
CA TYR A 452 -9.12 -25.40 10.96
C TYR A 452 -7.62 -25.15 11.13
N THR A 453 -7.19 -23.94 11.53
CA THR A 453 -5.75 -23.66 11.69
C THR A 453 -5.06 -24.54 12.75
N LYS A 454 -5.84 -25.09 13.69
CA LYS A 454 -5.38 -25.97 14.77
C LYS A 454 -5.68 -27.45 14.51
N ASP A 455 -6.25 -27.79 13.36
CA ASP A 455 -6.66 -29.14 13.03
C ASP A 455 -5.46 -29.93 12.47
N ASP A 456 -4.98 -30.88 13.25
CA ASP A 456 -3.80 -31.70 12.91
C ASP A 456 -4.11 -32.73 11.82
N GLU A 457 -5.33 -33.26 11.81
CA GLU A 457 -5.76 -34.21 10.77
C GLU A 457 -5.94 -33.49 9.43
N LEU A 458 -6.47 -32.27 9.43
CA LEU A 458 -6.53 -31.45 8.23
C LEU A 458 -5.13 -31.07 7.72
N ALA A 459 -4.20 -30.74 8.63
CA ALA A 459 -2.82 -30.42 8.26
C ALA A 459 -2.11 -31.62 7.61
N LYS A 460 -2.24 -32.80 8.24
CA LYS A 460 -1.70 -34.05 7.71
C LYS A 460 -2.35 -34.43 6.37
N GLY A 461 -3.68 -34.34 6.27
CA GLY A 461 -4.41 -34.59 5.03
C GLY A 461 -3.97 -33.66 3.90
N LEU A 462 -3.71 -32.39 4.21
CA LEU A 462 -3.16 -31.44 3.25
C LEU A 462 -1.75 -31.85 2.78
N TRP A 463 -0.89 -32.25 3.70
CA TRP A 463 0.45 -32.75 3.37
C TRP A 463 0.37 -33.95 2.44
N ASP A 464 -0.39 -34.99 2.83
CA ASP A 464 -0.46 -36.24 2.09
C ASP A 464 -1.09 -36.05 0.69
N TRP A 465 -2.14 -35.22 0.59
CA TRP A 465 -2.70 -34.83 -0.70
C TRP A 465 -1.67 -34.11 -1.58
N THR A 466 -0.92 -33.18 -0.99
CA THR A 466 0.10 -32.40 -1.71
C THR A 466 1.22 -33.30 -2.23
N GLU A 467 1.68 -34.25 -1.43
CA GLU A 467 2.70 -35.23 -1.85
C GLU A 467 2.26 -36.06 -3.06
N VAL A 468 1.00 -36.51 -3.06
CA VAL A 468 0.42 -37.28 -4.17
C VAL A 468 0.37 -36.44 -5.44
N GLU A 469 -0.14 -35.22 -5.35
CA GLU A 469 -0.32 -34.33 -6.52
C GLU A 469 1.01 -33.84 -7.09
N LEU A 470 2.02 -33.67 -6.24
CA LEU A 470 3.33 -33.19 -6.64
C LEU A 470 4.28 -34.28 -7.12
N LYS A 471 4.00 -35.56 -6.87
CA LYS A 471 4.90 -36.69 -7.18
C LYS A 471 5.49 -36.62 -8.59
N LYS A 472 4.65 -36.42 -9.61
CA LYS A 472 5.07 -36.37 -11.02
C LYS A 472 5.93 -35.15 -11.42
N TRP A 473 6.07 -34.16 -10.54
CA TRP A 473 6.81 -32.92 -10.79
C TRP A 473 8.17 -32.90 -10.10
N VAL A 474 8.42 -33.89 -9.24
CA VAL A 474 9.63 -33.98 -8.40
C VAL A 474 10.69 -34.87 -9.04
N ASP A 475 10.28 -35.82 -9.87
CA ASP A 475 11.17 -36.70 -10.61
C ASP A 475 11.97 -35.97 -11.71
#